data_AF-A0AA43HZH5-F1
#
_entry.id   AF-A0AA43HZH5-F1
#
_cell.length_a   1.000
_cell.length_b   1.000
_cell.length_c   1.000
_cell.angle_alpha   90.00
_cell.angle_beta   90.00
_cell.angle_gamma   90.00
#
_symmetry.space_group_name_H-M   'P 1'
#
loop_
_entity.id
_entity.type
_entity.pdbx_description
1 polymer ?
#
loop_
_entity_poly.entity_id
_entity_poly.type
_entity_poly.pdbx_seq_one_letter_code
_entity_poly.pdbx_strand_id
1 'polypeptide(L)'
;MRQLFFICILVNLSLLSYSQTVATYRLTVPFSGFVDKYPIEMTLEIYPSQNGYVSGMYKYAKSKSKNYLSLEGNIAPSGNIKLEESYYDPKADGFRVSGYFSGSIDNGYNISGNWADSAATKSLQLALTPKLKEFHNGFRFELVTTSDFDDDDVDKIYYSLLTDVIIRNTDGKEIQTLTGIDRYVQKDNEADDIELADYNFDGYPDIAVYYAFPGRTKYDWGQLYFLYNPQTGKFERNLELERYERVSVNYFDYTLGVSFADGSGNESDYSYIYQDGHYYLIKEDHQTEEGKSTIINYEVKGGKSVEVSRKTMEF
;
A
#
# COMPACT_ATOMS: atom_id res chain seq x y z
N MET A 1 -39.32 -6.44 65.31
CA MET A 1 -38.66 -5.51 64.36
C MET A 1 -37.41 -6.20 63.82
N ARG A 2 -37.42 -6.64 62.55
CA ARG A 2 -36.25 -7.20 61.86
C ARG A 2 -35.69 -6.10 60.95
N GLN A 3 -34.49 -5.60 61.25
CA GLN A 3 -33.77 -4.68 60.39
C GLN A 3 -33.23 -5.46 59.18
N LEU A 4 -33.65 -5.06 57.97
CA LEU A 4 -33.00 -5.47 56.72
C LEU A 4 -31.72 -4.64 56.57
N PHE A 5 -30.57 -5.33 56.50
CA PHE A 5 -29.33 -4.74 56.00
C PHE A 5 -29.40 -4.69 54.47
N PHE A 6 -29.41 -3.49 53.91
CA PHE A 6 -29.19 -3.25 52.49
C PHE A 6 -27.68 -3.28 52.24
N ILE A 7 -27.19 -4.33 51.57
CA ILE A 7 -25.83 -4.38 51.05
C ILE A 7 -25.85 -3.68 49.68
N CYS A 8 -25.33 -2.46 49.62
CA CYS A 8 -25.04 -1.80 48.35
C CYS A 8 -23.79 -2.45 47.76
N ILE A 9 -23.96 -3.27 46.72
CA ILE A 9 -22.86 -3.72 45.87
C ILE A 9 -22.49 -2.54 44.97
N LEU A 10 -21.36 -1.89 45.28
CA LEU A 10 -20.69 -0.96 44.39
C LEU A 10 -20.06 -1.77 43.25
N VAL A 11 -20.74 -1.84 42.12
CA VAL A 11 -20.15 -2.33 40.88
C VAL A 11 -19.20 -1.24 40.38
N ASN A 12 -17.89 -1.45 40.56
CA ASN A 12 -16.88 -0.69 39.84
C ASN A 12 -16.98 -1.09 38.36
N LEU A 13 -17.73 -0.31 37.57
CA LEU A 13 -17.57 -0.34 36.12
C LEU A 13 -16.25 0.36 35.82
N SER A 14 -15.21 -0.40 35.54
CA SER A 14 -14.02 0.13 34.88
C SER A 14 -14.43 0.62 33.50
N LEU A 15 -14.40 1.94 33.31
CA LEU A 15 -14.64 2.56 32.00
C LEU A 15 -13.43 2.27 31.12
N LEU A 16 -13.62 1.44 30.09
CA LEU A 16 -12.65 1.32 29.02
C LEU A 16 -12.47 2.70 28.37
N SER A 17 -11.23 3.17 28.29
CA SER A 17 -10.90 4.44 27.63
C SER A 17 -10.61 4.15 26.17
N TYR A 18 -11.40 4.74 25.27
CA TYR A 18 -11.16 4.69 23.83
C TYR A 18 -10.52 6.01 23.38
N SER A 19 -9.54 5.92 22.49
CA SER A 19 -8.96 7.05 21.80
C SER A 19 -9.26 6.99 20.30
N GLN A 20 -9.41 8.16 19.68
CA GLN A 20 -9.60 8.31 18.24
C GLN A 20 -8.51 9.23 17.68
N THR A 21 -7.76 8.74 16.71
CA THR A 21 -6.69 9.50 16.04
C THR A 21 -6.96 9.53 14.55
N VAL A 22 -6.68 10.66 13.89
CA VAL A 22 -6.74 10.75 12.43
C VAL A 22 -5.55 10.03 11.84
N ALA A 23 -5.80 9.00 11.06
CA ALA A 23 -4.75 8.26 10.37
C ALA A 23 -4.18 9.08 9.20
N THR A 24 -2.87 8.98 9.02
CA THR A 24 -2.20 9.33 7.76
C THR A 24 -2.44 8.23 6.74
N TYR A 25 -2.34 8.55 5.45
CA TYR A 25 -2.45 7.54 4.42
C TYR A 25 -1.59 7.84 3.20
N ARG A 26 -1.21 6.77 2.51
CA ARG A 26 -0.62 6.79 1.18
C ARG A 26 -1.61 6.26 0.15
N LEU A 27 -1.71 6.92 -1.00
CA LEU A 27 -2.50 6.47 -2.14
C LEU A 27 -1.61 6.08 -3.31
N THR A 28 -1.72 4.86 -3.79
CA THR A 28 -1.03 4.39 -4.99
C THR A 28 -1.96 4.46 -6.20
N VAL A 29 -1.59 5.26 -7.20
CA VAL A 29 -2.39 5.44 -8.42
C VAL A 29 -1.60 4.97 -9.63
N PRO A 30 -2.06 3.91 -10.33
CA PRO A 30 -1.55 3.55 -11.64
C PRO A 30 -2.12 4.46 -12.73
N PHE A 31 -1.30 4.80 -13.71
CA PHE A 31 -1.63 5.66 -14.85
C PHE A 31 -1.19 5.03 -16.16
N SER A 32 -1.92 5.38 -17.22
CA SER A 32 -1.47 5.21 -18.60
C SER A 32 -1.62 6.52 -19.35
N GLY A 33 -0.78 6.76 -20.36
CA GLY A 33 -0.89 7.96 -21.17
C GLY A 33 0.34 8.19 -22.01
N PHE A 34 0.69 9.46 -22.23
CA PHE A 34 1.72 9.85 -23.18
C PHE A 34 2.60 11.01 -22.67
N VAL A 35 3.87 10.93 -23.04
CA VAL A 35 4.75 12.09 -23.19
C VAL A 35 4.90 12.35 -24.69
N ASP A 36 4.24 13.39 -25.20
CA ASP A 36 4.04 13.69 -26.62
C ASP A 36 3.47 12.47 -27.35
N LYS A 37 4.22 11.85 -28.28
CA LYS A 37 3.80 10.65 -29.01
C LYS A 37 4.22 9.33 -28.36
N TYR A 38 4.92 9.39 -27.22
CA TYR A 38 5.51 8.21 -26.59
C TYR A 38 4.59 7.69 -25.47
N PRO A 39 3.97 6.51 -25.63
CA PRO A 39 3.10 5.97 -24.61
C PRO A 39 3.92 5.55 -23.38
N ILE A 40 3.40 5.86 -22.20
CA ILE A 40 4.01 5.52 -20.92
C ILE A 40 2.99 4.87 -19.98
N GLU A 41 3.51 4.01 -19.12
CA GLU A 41 2.84 3.47 -17.94
C GLU A 41 3.53 4.07 -16.72
N MET A 42 2.77 4.53 -15.74
CA MET A 42 3.31 5.21 -14.55
C MET A 42 2.57 4.74 -13.30
N THR A 43 3.26 4.69 -12.17
CA THR A 43 2.65 4.51 -10.85
C THR A 43 3.15 5.64 -9.96
N LEU A 44 2.23 6.35 -9.31
CA LEU A 44 2.56 7.37 -8.31
C LEU A 44 2.03 6.93 -6.94
N GLU A 45 2.88 7.07 -5.92
CA GLU A 45 2.53 7.02 -4.51
C GLU A 45 2.38 8.45 -4.00
N ILE A 46 1.18 8.82 -3.57
CA ILE A 46 0.82 10.16 -3.13
C ILE A 46 0.64 10.14 -1.61
N TYR A 47 1.25 11.10 -0.91
CA TYR A 47 1.26 11.23 0.54
C TYR A 47 0.59 12.55 0.96
N PRO A 48 -0.75 12.61 1.07
CA PRO A 48 -1.47 13.85 1.35
C PRO A 48 -1.10 14.49 2.70
N SER A 49 -0.75 13.68 3.70
CA SER A 49 -0.30 14.13 5.02
C SER A 49 1.08 14.80 4.99
N GLN A 50 1.91 14.51 3.99
CA GLN A 50 3.29 14.98 3.87
C GLN A 50 3.42 16.14 2.87
N ASN A 51 2.58 17.17 3.01
CA ASN A 51 2.52 18.31 2.09
C ASN A 51 2.31 17.92 0.60
N GLY A 52 1.66 16.78 0.37
CA GLY A 52 1.44 16.24 -0.96
C GLY A 52 2.71 15.71 -1.63
N TYR A 53 3.69 15.23 -0.85
CA TYR A 53 4.84 14.50 -1.38
C TYR A 53 4.36 13.37 -2.30
N VAL A 54 5.11 13.16 -3.38
CA VAL A 54 4.86 12.11 -4.36
C VAL A 54 6.17 11.43 -4.68
N SER A 55 6.15 10.11 -4.66
CA SER A 55 7.17 9.26 -5.26
C SER A 55 6.53 8.38 -6.33
N GLY A 56 7.33 7.76 -7.18
CA GLY A 56 6.80 6.86 -8.18
C GLY A 56 7.82 6.45 -9.21
N MET A 57 7.31 5.80 -10.25
CA MET A 57 8.13 5.35 -11.35
C MET A 57 7.31 5.23 -12.63
N TYR A 58 7.98 5.28 -13.77
CA TYR A 58 7.32 5.06 -15.05
C TYR A 58 8.22 4.34 -16.05
N LYS A 59 7.60 3.74 -17.06
CA LYS A 59 8.27 3.15 -18.22
C LYS A 59 7.59 3.55 -19.51
N TYR A 60 8.34 3.59 -20.60
CA TYR A 60 7.76 3.66 -21.93
C TYR A 60 7.09 2.32 -22.27
N ALA A 61 5.80 2.34 -22.59
CA ALA A 61 4.99 1.13 -22.76
C ALA A 61 5.51 0.18 -23.86
N LYS A 62 6.17 0.74 -24.88
CA LYS A 62 6.77 -0.02 -26.00
C LYS A 62 8.22 -0.43 -25.76
N SER A 63 8.82 -0.03 -24.63
CA SER A 63 10.19 -0.37 -24.31
C SER A 63 10.29 -1.85 -23.96
N LYS A 64 11.28 -2.54 -24.54
CA LYS A 64 11.69 -3.88 -24.10
C LYS A 64 12.57 -3.84 -22.85
N SER A 65 13.03 -2.64 -22.46
CA SER A 65 13.83 -2.47 -21.26
C SER A 65 12.96 -2.61 -20.03
N LYS A 66 13.48 -3.31 -19.01
CA LYS A 66 12.89 -3.33 -17.66
C LYS A 66 13.31 -2.12 -16.82
N ASN A 67 14.03 -1.16 -17.41
CA ASN A 67 14.47 0.02 -16.70
C ASN A 67 13.28 0.95 -16.48
N TYR A 68 13.02 1.23 -15.21
CA TYR A 68 12.09 2.25 -14.77
C TYR A 68 12.84 3.57 -14.60
N LEU A 69 12.13 4.67 -14.82
CA LEU A 69 12.57 6.00 -14.46
C LEU A 69 11.87 6.37 -13.16
N SER A 70 12.64 6.83 -12.18
CA SER A 70 12.13 7.23 -10.87
C SER A 70 11.55 8.64 -10.95
N LEU A 71 10.50 8.89 -10.17
CA LEU A 71 9.83 10.17 -10.04
C LEU A 71 9.74 10.55 -8.58
N GLU A 72 10.09 11.80 -8.25
CA GLU A 72 9.88 12.35 -6.91
C GLU A 72 9.48 13.82 -6.99
N GLY A 73 8.61 14.28 -6.09
CA GLY A 73 8.19 15.67 -6.07
C GLY A 73 6.97 15.90 -5.21
N ASN A 74 6.12 16.84 -5.61
CA ASN A 74 4.95 17.23 -4.82
C ASN A 74 3.74 17.58 -5.69
N ILE A 75 2.55 17.36 -5.13
CA ILE A 75 1.26 17.89 -5.60
C ILE A 75 0.80 18.94 -4.59
N ALA A 76 0.74 20.20 -5.04
CA ALA A 76 0.21 21.28 -4.22
C ALA A 76 -1.30 21.11 -3.98
N PRO A 77 -1.87 21.68 -2.91
CA PRO A 77 -3.33 21.65 -2.67
C PRO A 77 -4.19 22.24 -3.81
N SER A 78 -3.59 23.05 -4.68
CA SER A 78 -4.22 23.59 -5.89
C SER A 78 -4.30 22.59 -7.05
N GLY A 79 -3.78 21.36 -6.88
CA GLY A 79 -3.63 20.36 -7.94
C GLY A 79 -2.39 20.56 -8.81
N ASN A 80 -1.55 21.58 -8.57
CA ASN A 80 -0.32 21.75 -9.34
C ASN A 80 0.70 20.65 -8.99
N ILE A 81 1.16 19.92 -10.00
CA ILE A 81 2.16 18.85 -9.84
C ILE A 81 3.52 19.30 -10.36
N LYS A 82 4.58 18.93 -9.62
CA LYS A 82 5.97 19.06 -10.04
C LYS A 82 6.75 17.83 -9.60
N LEU A 83 7.27 17.05 -10.55
CA LEU A 83 8.09 15.87 -10.29
C LEU A 83 9.43 15.99 -11.00
N GLU A 84 10.51 15.62 -10.33
CA GLU A 84 11.82 15.36 -10.90
C GLU A 84 11.88 13.92 -11.42
N GLU A 85 12.44 13.75 -12.62
CA GLU A 85 12.72 12.46 -13.21
C GLU A 85 14.19 12.11 -13.06
N SER A 86 14.47 10.91 -12.57
CA SER A 86 15.83 10.40 -12.46
C SER A 86 15.99 8.96 -12.94
N TYR A 87 17.22 8.60 -13.28
CA TYR A 87 17.62 7.24 -13.62
C TYR A 87 18.93 6.88 -12.92
N TYR A 88 19.11 5.60 -12.60
CA TYR A 88 20.38 5.12 -12.06
C TYR A 88 21.41 4.98 -13.19
N ASP A 89 22.54 5.66 -13.05
CA ASP A 89 23.69 5.55 -13.94
C ASP A 89 24.77 4.65 -13.30
N PRO A 90 24.92 3.39 -13.75
CA PRO A 90 25.88 2.45 -13.15
C PRO A 90 27.33 2.88 -13.37
N LYS A 91 27.62 3.77 -14.32
CA LYS A 91 28.98 4.30 -14.53
C LYS A 91 29.34 5.38 -13.53
N ALA A 92 28.34 6.13 -13.06
CA ALA A 92 28.50 7.18 -12.08
C ALA A 92 28.22 6.71 -10.64
N ASP A 93 27.72 5.48 -10.49
CA ASP A 93 27.24 4.90 -9.23
C ASP A 93 26.25 5.83 -8.50
N GLY A 94 25.23 6.29 -9.22
CA GLY A 94 24.26 7.21 -8.63
C GLY A 94 23.13 7.60 -9.56
N PHE A 95 22.14 8.28 -8.99
CA PHE A 95 21.01 8.81 -9.73
C PHE A 95 21.37 10.09 -10.49
N ARG A 96 20.87 10.20 -11.72
CA ARG A 96 21.02 11.36 -12.59
C ARG A 96 19.64 11.91 -12.93
N VAL A 97 19.49 13.22 -12.82
CA VAL A 97 18.27 13.91 -13.24
C VAL A 97 18.23 14.03 -14.75
N SER A 98 17.17 13.49 -15.36
CA SER A 98 16.96 13.54 -16.82
C SER A 98 15.89 14.55 -17.23
N GLY A 99 14.96 14.90 -16.34
CA GLY A 99 13.90 15.84 -16.68
C GLY A 99 12.97 16.18 -15.53
N TYR A 100 11.91 16.90 -15.85
CA TYR A 100 10.91 17.38 -14.91
C TYR A 100 9.51 17.28 -15.51
N PHE A 101 8.56 16.75 -14.76
CA PHE A 101 7.14 16.81 -15.05
C PHE A 101 6.55 18.03 -14.33
N SER A 102 5.76 18.83 -15.03
CA SER A 102 5.03 19.95 -14.44
C SER A 102 3.64 20.08 -15.05
N GLY A 103 2.63 20.37 -14.25
CA GLY A 103 1.26 20.45 -14.74
C GLY A 103 0.23 20.56 -13.64
N SER A 104 -0.96 20.02 -13.89
CA SER A 104 -2.04 19.92 -12.93
C SER A 104 -2.67 18.54 -12.92
N ILE A 105 -3.11 18.11 -11.74
CA ILE A 105 -3.98 16.96 -11.52
C ILE A 105 -5.41 17.44 -11.23
N ASP A 106 -6.41 16.82 -11.87
CA ASP A 106 -7.82 17.13 -11.62
C ASP A 106 -8.45 16.22 -10.55
N ASN A 107 -9.72 16.46 -10.22
CA ASN A 107 -10.46 15.67 -9.23
C ASN A 107 -10.69 14.21 -9.65
N GLY A 108 -10.53 13.88 -10.93
CA GLY A 108 -10.53 12.51 -11.45
C GLY A 108 -9.12 11.95 -11.59
N TYR A 109 -8.11 12.57 -10.96
CA TYR A 109 -6.69 12.24 -11.06
C TYR A 109 -6.09 12.32 -12.46
N ASN A 110 -6.76 12.88 -13.47
CA ASN A 110 -6.11 13.06 -14.77
C ASN A 110 -5.00 14.10 -14.64
N ILE A 111 -3.82 13.78 -15.18
CA ILE A 111 -2.67 14.66 -15.16
C ILE A 111 -2.47 15.23 -16.56
N SER A 112 -2.42 16.55 -16.66
CA SER A 112 -2.05 17.25 -17.89
C SER A 112 -0.95 18.25 -17.61
N GLY A 113 -0.02 18.43 -18.55
CA GLY A 113 1.13 19.29 -18.32
C GLY A 113 2.21 19.14 -19.38
N ASN A 114 3.46 19.28 -18.97
CA ASN A 114 4.62 19.06 -19.81
C ASN A 114 5.70 18.29 -19.06
N TRP A 115 6.41 17.45 -19.80
CA TRP A 115 7.75 17.01 -19.47
C TRP A 115 8.76 17.99 -20.07
N ALA A 116 9.82 18.31 -19.34
CA ALA A 116 10.96 19.05 -19.86
C ALA A 116 12.26 18.30 -19.55
N ASP A 117 13.25 18.37 -20.45
CA ASP A 117 14.58 17.84 -20.15
C ASP A 117 15.26 18.65 -19.04
N SER A 118 16.27 18.07 -18.38
CA SER A 118 16.94 18.74 -17.26
C SER A 118 17.67 20.04 -17.64
N ALA A 119 18.00 20.22 -18.93
CA ALA A 119 18.55 21.46 -19.47
C ALA A 119 17.49 22.49 -19.91
N ALA A 120 16.20 22.15 -19.82
CA ALA A 120 15.06 22.95 -20.28
C ALA A 120 15.14 23.41 -21.75
N THR A 121 15.79 22.62 -22.60
CA THR A 121 15.92 22.87 -24.04
C THR A 121 14.79 22.23 -24.86
N LYS A 122 14.11 21.24 -24.26
CA LYS A 122 13.03 20.48 -24.87
C LYS A 122 11.87 20.40 -23.90
N SER A 123 10.66 20.60 -24.42
CA SER A 123 9.42 20.39 -23.68
C SER A 123 8.45 19.57 -24.52
N LEU A 124 7.80 18.60 -23.89
CA LEU A 124 6.87 17.66 -24.51
C LEU A 124 5.57 17.65 -23.71
N GLN A 125 4.44 17.64 -24.42
CA GLN A 125 3.13 17.59 -23.78
C GLN A 125 2.98 16.32 -22.96
N LEU A 126 2.42 16.43 -21.76
CA LEU A 126 2.07 15.32 -20.89
C LEU A 126 0.55 15.18 -20.82
N ALA A 127 0.06 13.95 -20.92
CA ALA A 127 -1.33 13.59 -20.65
C ALA A 127 -1.38 12.18 -20.06
N LEU A 128 -1.90 12.04 -18.84
CA LEU A 128 -2.06 10.76 -18.14
C LEU A 128 -3.49 10.61 -17.64
N THR A 129 -4.00 9.41 -17.76
CA THR A 129 -5.31 9.00 -17.23
C THR A 129 -5.07 7.90 -16.19
N PRO A 130 -5.65 8.01 -15.00
CA PRO A 130 -5.53 6.96 -14.00
C PRO A 130 -6.23 5.69 -14.49
N LYS A 131 -5.74 4.54 -14.06
CA LYS A 131 -6.39 3.24 -14.32
C LYS A 131 -7.42 2.89 -13.24
N LEU A 132 -7.56 3.72 -12.22
CA LEU A 132 -8.65 3.62 -11.26
C LEU A 132 -9.97 4.07 -11.93
N LYS A 133 -11.04 3.31 -11.74
CA LYS A 133 -12.39 3.58 -12.26
C LYS A 133 -13.10 4.65 -11.47
N GLU A 134 -12.99 4.59 -10.15
CA GLU A 134 -13.58 5.57 -9.25
C GLU A 134 -12.71 5.66 -8.00
N PHE A 135 -12.26 6.87 -7.70
CA PHE A 135 -11.67 7.18 -6.41
C PHE A 135 -12.57 8.21 -5.73
N HIS A 136 -13.16 7.85 -4.60
CA HIS A 136 -13.84 8.83 -3.77
C HIS A 136 -12.78 9.72 -3.13
N ASN A 137 -12.52 10.84 -3.79
CA ASN A 137 -11.61 11.84 -3.27
C ASN A 137 -12.01 12.26 -1.86
N GLY A 138 -11.04 12.30 -0.95
CA GLY A 138 -11.20 12.85 0.38
C GLY A 138 -11.84 11.93 1.42
N PHE A 139 -11.47 10.64 1.42
CA PHE A 139 -11.63 9.84 2.62
C PHE A 139 -10.78 10.41 3.76
N ARG A 140 -11.37 10.39 4.96
CA ARG A 140 -10.67 10.58 6.23
C ARG A 140 -10.84 9.31 7.05
N PHE A 141 -9.73 8.85 7.60
CA PHE A 141 -9.68 7.66 8.42
C PHE A 141 -9.44 8.03 9.87
N GLU A 142 -10.18 7.41 10.77
CA GLU A 142 -10.00 7.55 12.22
C GLU A 142 -9.74 6.16 12.80
N LEU A 143 -8.58 5.99 13.44
CA LEU A 143 -8.23 4.77 14.16
C LEU A 143 -8.86 4.80 15.55
N VAL A 144 -9.65 3.80 15.88
CA VAL A 144 -10.21 3.62 17.22
C VAL A 144 -9.33 2.64 17.97
N THR A 145 -8.72 3.11 19.05
CA THR A 145 -7.79 2.31 19.83
C THR A 145 -8.19 2.27 21.30
N THR A 146 -7.76 1.22 21.98
CA THR A 146 -7.84 1.09 23.44
C THR A 146 -6.46 0.83 24.04
N SER A 147 -6.29 1.25 25.29
CA SER A 147 -5.09 1.02 26.09
C SER A 147 -5.10 -0.34 26.79
N ASP A 148 -6.01 -1.24 26.42
CA ASP A 148 -6.09 -2.57 27.02
C ASP A 148 -4.94 -3.44 26.52
N PHE A 149 -4.07 -3.82 27.44
CA PHE A 149 -2.88 -4.62 27.21
C PHE A 149 -2.81 -5.68 28.27
N ASP A 150 -2.86 -6.94 27.84
CA ASP A 150 -2.76 -8.10 28.74
C ASP A 150 -1.29 -8.46 29.09
N ASP A 151 -0.30 -7.69 28.60
CA ASP A 151 1.14 -7.97 28.76
C ASP A 151 1.88 -6.95 29.66
N ASP A 152 2.97 -7.39 30.29
CA ASP A 152 3.68 -6.66 31.34
C ASP A 152 4.62 -5.54 30.78
N ASP A 153 4.15 -4.30 31.00
CA ASP A 153 4.81 -2.98 31.07
C ASP A 153 5.61 -2.36 29.91
N VAL A 154 6.32 -3.06 29.02
CA VAL A 154 7.13 -2.36 27.98
C VAL A 154 6.32 -2.03 26.74
N ASP A 155 5.55 -2.97 26.21
CA ASP A 155 4.77 -2.79 24.98
C ASP A 155 3.59 -1.82 25.17
N LYS A 156 3.10 -1.70 26.42
CA LYS A 156 2.07 -0.73 26.83
C LYS A 156 2.45 0.71 26.52
N ILE A 157 3.74 1.06 26.53
CA ILE A 157 4.20 2.43 26.28
C ILE A 157 4.10 2.73 24.79
N TYR A 158 4.53 1.80 23.93
CA TYR A 158 4.73 2.05 22.50
C TYR A 158 3.54 1.71 21.62
N TYR A 159 2.66 0.82 22.05
CA TYR A 159 1.56 0.33 21.24
C TYR A 159 0.19 0.72 21.82
N SER A 160 -0.84 0.63 20.99
CA SER A 160 -2.26 0.58 21.37
C SER A 160 -2.96 -0.57 20.65
N LEU A 161 -4.01 -1.12 21.24
CA LEU A 161 -4.85 -2.10 20.55
C LEU A 161 -5.82 -1.37 19.61
N LEU A 162 -5.72 -1.61 18.32
CA LEU A 162 -6.65 -1.14 17.29
C LEU A 162 -7.88 -2.05 17.28
N THR A 163 -9.06 -1.46 17.46
CA THR A 163 -10.35 -2.18 17.48
C THR A 163 -11.17 -1.93 16.22
N ASP A 164 -11.11 -0.70 15.70
CA ASP A 164 -11.91 -0.26 14.57
C ASP A 164 -11.20 0.80 13.73
N VAL A 165 -11.59 0.90 12.46
CA VAL A 165 -11.24 2.02 11.58
C VAL A 165 -12.52 2.65 11.05
N ILE A 166 -12.74 3.92 11.38
CA ILE A 166 -13.90 4.68 10.91
C ILE A 166 -13.51 5.42 9.62
N ILE A 167 -14.29 5.23 8.56
CA ILE A 167 -14.12 5.86 7.27
C ILE A 167 -15.16 6.97 7.13
N ARG A 168 -14.71 8.20 6.90
CA ARG A 168 -15.55 9.39 6.69
C ARG A 168 -15.33 9.98 5.31
N ASN A 169 -16.36 10.63 4.77
CA ASN A 169 -16.24 11.47 3.58
C ASN A 169 -15.68 12.87 3.94
N THR A 170 -15.51 13.72 2.92
CA THR A 170 -15.06 15.11 3.07
C THR A 170 -15.97 15.98 3.95
N ASP A 171 -17.26 15.66 4.03
CA ASP A 171 -18.23 16.37 4.88
C ASP A 171 -18.20 15.88 6.34
N GLY A 172 -17.34 14.91 6.67
CA GLY A 172 -17.23 14.30 7.99
C GLY A 172 -18.30 13.22 8.28
N LYS A 173 -19.15 12.90 7.31
CA LYS A 173 -20.14 11.84 7.44
C LYS A 173 -19.44 10.49 7.42
N GLU A 174 -19.74 9.65 8.40
CA GLU A 174 -19.31 8.25 8.42
C GLU A 174 -19.94 7.48 7.26
N ILE A 175 -19.09 6.81 6.49
CA ILE A 175 -19.45 5.97 5.35
C ILE A 175 -19.49 4.51 5.79
N GLN A 176 -18.49 4.08 6.56
CA GLN A 176 -18.33 2.72 7.04
C GLN A 176 -17.41 2.70 8.25
N THR A 177 -17.65 1.75 9.15
CA THR A 177 -16.71 1.37 10.22
C THR A 177 -16.23 -0.06 9.95
N LEU A 178 -14.91 -0.23 9.86
CA LEU A 178 -14.24 -1.52 9.78
C LEU A 178 -14.06 -2.05 11.19
N THR A 179 -14.68 -3.19 11.51
CA THR A 179 -14.75 -3.76 12.87
C THR A 179 -14.07 -5.13 12.93
N GLY A 180 -13.96 -5.69 14.13
CA GLY A 180 -13.36 -7.01 14.36
C GLY A 180 -11.83 -6.99 14.17
N ILE A 181 -11.23 -5.82 14.38
CA ILE A 181 -9.78 -5.66 14.40
C ILE A 181 -9.31 -5.95 15.82
N ASP A 182 -8.25 -6.73 15.92
CA ASP A 182 -7.63 -7.14 17.17
C ASP A 182 -6.12 -7.21 16.90
N ARG A 183 -5.53 -6.02 16.70
CA ARG A 183 -4.14 -5.85 16.28
C ARG A 183 -3.53 -4.64 16.95
N TYR A 184 -2.22 -4.67 17.17
CA TYR A 184 -1.51 -3.55 17.78
C TYR A 184 -1.11 -2.52 16.74
N VAL A 185 -1.14 -1.24 17.09
CA VAL A 185 -0.58 -0.15 16.30
C VAL A 185 0.38 0.65 17.17
N GLN A 186 1.42 1.22 16.58
CA GLN A 186 2.36 2.09 17.32
C GLN A 186 1.70 3.44 17.61
N LYS A 187 1.88 3.99 18.81
CA LYS A 187 1.25 5.25 19.23
C LYS A 187 1.82 6.49 18.54
N ASP A 188 3.12 6.48 18.27
CA ASP A 188 3.89 7.64 17.79
C ASP A 188 4.49 7.40 16.39
N ASN A 189 3.88 6.53 15.58
CA ASN A 189 4.42 6.22 14.27
C ASN A 189 4.22 7.39 13.30
N GLU A 190 5.31 7.80 12.65
CA GLU A 190 5.28 8.79 11.58
C GLU A 190 4.99 8.16 10.20
N ALA A 191 5.00 6.83 10.11
CA ALA A 191 4.65 6.12 8.88
C ALA A 191 3.14 6.20 8.58
N ASP A 192 2.77 5.96 7.32
CA ASP A 192 1.36 5.95 6.93
C ASP A 192 0.62 4.78 7.61
N ASP A 193 -0.41 5.10 8.38
CA ASP A 193 -1.23 4.09 9.06
C ASP A 193 -2.07 3.27 8.07
N ILE A 194 -2.40 3.87 6.92
CA ILE A 194 -3.28 3.31 5.91
C ILE A 194 -2.66 3.43 4.52
N GLU A 195 -2.77 2.38 3.74
CA GLU A 195 -2.43 2.36 2.32
C GLU A 195 -3.69 2.13 1.49
N LEU A 196 -3.84 2.94 0.46
CA LEU A 196 -4.88 2.81 -0.55
C LEU A 196 -4.23 2.32 -1.86
N ALA A 197 -4.61 1.13 -2.29
CA ALA A 197 -4.07 0.47 -3.48
C ALA A 197 -5.13 -0.53 -4.01
N ASP A 198 -5.10 -0.81 -5.30
CA ASP A 198 -6.00 -1.78 -5.95
C ASP A 198 -5.31 -3.16 -5.98
N TYR A 199 -5.57 -3.98 -4.95
CA TYR A 199 -4.90 -5.28 -4.75
C TYR A 199 -5.51 -6.40 -5.61
N ASN A 200 -6.75 -6.23 -6.07
CA ASN A 200 -7.44 -7.19 -6.94
C ASN A 200 -7.51 -6.73 -8.42
N PHE A 201 -6.92 -5.59 -8.75
CA PHE A 201 -6.85 -4.99 -10.08
C PHE A 201 -8.22 -4.72 -10.72
N ASP A 202 -9.25 -4.45 -9.91
CA ASP A 202 -10.60 -4.19 -10.40
C ASP A 202 -10.86 -2.71 -10.74
N GLY A 203 -9.88 -1.84 -10.47
CA GLY A 203 -9.90 -0.41 -10.69
C GLY A 203 -10.44 0.40 -9.51
N TYR A 204 -10.78 -0.22 -8.38
CA TYR A 204 -11.17 0.49 -7.16
C TYR A 204 -10.03 0.42 -6.13
N PRO A 205 -9.76 1.52 -5.42
CA PRO A 205 -8.81 1.49 -4.31
C PRO A 205 -9.36 0.63 -3.17
N ASP A 206 -8.56 -0.31 -2.68
CA ASP A 206 -8.79 -1.04 -1.45
C ASP A 206 -8.10 -0.35 -0.27
N ILE A 207 -8.33 -0.86 0.95
CA ILE A 207 -7.68 -0.37 2.18
C ILE A 207 -6.76 -1.44 2.73
N ALA A 208 -5.49 -1.09 2.96
CA ALA A 208 -4.58 -1.84 3.82
C ALA A 208 -4.29 -1.03 5.09
N VAL A 209 -4.55 -1.62 6.26
CA VAL A 209 -4.31 -1.00 7.57
C VAL A 209 -3.06 -1.61 8.19
N TYR A 210 -2.05 -0.80 8.47
CA TYR A 210 -0.83 -1.26 9.10
C TYR A 210 -1.08 -1.65 10.56
N TYR A 211 -0.39 -2.70 10.99
CA TYR A 211 -0.35 -3.11 12.38
C TYR A 211 1.03 -3.65 12.75
N ALA A 212 1.33 -3.68 14.04
CA ALA A 212 2.57 -4.16 14.60
C ALA A 212 2.42 -5.55 15.26
N PHE A 213 3.52 -6.27 15.33
CA PHE A 213 3.69 -7.50 16.09
C PHE A 213 4.58 -7.23 17.31
N PRO A 214 4.02 -6.84 18.47
CA PRO A 214 4.80 -6.73 19.70
C PRO A 214 5.57 -8.03 19.97
N GLY A 215 6.83 -7.89 20.38
CA GLY A 215 7.70 -9.03 20.66
C GLY A 215 8.46 -9.63 19.45
N ARG A 216 8.25 -9.13 18.22
CA ARG A 216 9.13 -9.46 17.07
C ARG A 216 10.26 -8.44 16.94
N THR A 217 11.47 -8.91 16.63
CA THR A 217 12.67 -8.06 16.42
C THR A 217 12.95 -7.75 14.95
N LYS A 218 12.34 -8.47 14.00
CA LYS A 218 12.46 -8.25 12.54
C LYS A 218 11.09 -8.50 11.90
N TYR A 219 10.69 -7.66 10.93
CA TYR A 219 9.34 -7.67 10.34
C TYR A 219 8.26 -7.66 11.41
N ASP A 220 8.38 -6.66 12.29
CA ASP A 220 7.52 -6.40 13.42
C ASP A 220 6.21 -5.70 13.00
N TRP A 221 5.81 -5.81 11.74
CA TRP A 221 4.57 -5.25 11.22
C TRP A 221 3.95 -6.07 10.09
N GLY A 222 2.66 -5.87 9.89
CA GLY A 222 1.85 -6.45 8.81
C GLY A 222 0.70 -5.53 8.43
N GLN A 223 -0.21 -6.02 7.59
CA GLN A 223 -1.35 -5.29 7.06
C GLN A 223 -2.64 -6.12 7.12
N LEU A 224 -3.73 -5.45 7.47
CA LEU A 224 -5.09 -5.95 7.30
C LEU A 224 -5.64 -5.44 5.99
N TYR A 225 -6.26 -6.30 5.18
CA TYR A 225 -6.74 -5.94 3.85
C TYR A 225 -8.26 -5.89 3.81
N PHE A 226 -8.81 -4.82 3.27
CA PHE A 226 -10.25 -4.64 3.06
C PHE A 226 -10.49 -4.23 1.60
N LEU A 227 -11.00 -5.17 0.80
CA LEU A 227 -11.22 -4.95 -0.62
C LEU A 227 -12.53 -4.20 -0.84
N TYR A 228 -12.54 -3.24 -1.76
CA TYR A 228 -13.76 -2.54 -2.11
C TYR A 228 -14.67 -3.44 -2.96
N ASN A 229 -15.92 -3.61 -2.53
CA ASN A 229 -16.93 -4.33 -3.27
C ASN A 229 -17.86 -3.30 -3.96
N PRO A 230 -17.74 -3.08 -5.28
CA PRO A 230 -18.53 -2.07 -5.98
C PRO A 230 -20.03 -2.41 -6.06
N GLN A 231 -20.41 -3.67 -5.86
CA GLN A 231 -21.82 -4.09 -5.82
C GLN A 231 -22.48 -3.69 -4.49
N THR A 232 -21.74 -3.74 -3.37
CA THR A 232 -22.26 -3.37 -2.04
C THR A 232 -21.90 -1.94 -1.63
N GLY A 233 -20.91 -1.33 -2.30
CA GLY A 233 -20.36 -0.02 -1.98
C GLY A 233 -19.59 -0.01 -0.66
N LYS A 234 -19.05 -1.15 -0.24
CA LYS A 234 -18.40 -1.34 1.07
C LYS A 234 -17.06 -2.03 0.93
N PHE A 235 -16.18 -1.77 1.88
CA PHE A 235 -14.94 -2.48 2.07
C PHE A 235 -15.18 -3.79 2.84
N GLU A 236 -14.65 -4.90 2.33
CA GLU A 236 -14.84 -6.25 2.85
C GLU A 236 -13.49 -6.87 3.20
N ARG A 237 -13.36 -7.38 4.42
CA ARG A 237 -12.10 -7.91 4.94
C ARG A 237 -11.64 -9.14 4.14
N ASN A 238 -10.39 -9.15 3.69
CA ASN A 238 -9.79 -10.23 2.90
C ASN A 238 -8.76 -11.00 3.72
N LEU A 239 -9.21 -12.14 4.27
CA LEU A 239 -8.38 -13.03 5.07
C LEU A 239 -7.35 -13.85 4.25
N GLU A 240 -7.45 -13.85 2.92
CA GLU A 240 -6.48 -14.54 2.07
C GLU A 240 -5.17 -13.72 2.01
N LEU A 241 -5.27 -12.42 1.73
CA LEU A 241 -4.13 -11.51 1.70
C LEU A 241 -3.47 -11.34 3.08
N GLU A 242 -4.26 -11.31 4.16
CA GLU A 242 -3.74 -11.20 5.53
C GLU A 242 -2.77 -12.32 5.91
N ARG A 243 -2.84 -13.49 5.26
CA ARG A 243 -1.90 -14.61 5.52
C ARG A 243 -0.47 -14.32 5.11
N TYR A 244 -0.27 -13.37 4.20
CA TYR A 244 1.05 -12.99 3.73
C TYR A 244 1.72 -11.95 4.64
N GLU A 245 0.99 -11.43 5.63
CA GLU A 245 1.38 -10.30 6.51
C GLU A 245 1.59 -8.99 5.75
N ARG A 246 2.24 -9.01 4.58
CA ARG A 246 2.42 -7.88 3.67
C ARG A 246 2.46 -8.35 2.22
N VAL A 247 1.79 -7.63 1.34
CA VAL A 247 1.90 -7.78 -0.11
C VAL A 247 2.35 -6.47 -0.74
N SER A 248 3.06 -6.57 -1.87
CA SER A 248 3.44 -5.45 -2.71
C SER A 248 2.66 -5.53 -4.02
N VAL A 249 2.22 -4.39 -4.56
CA VAL A 249 1.50 -4.35 -5.84
C VAL A 249 2.44 -3.89 -6.94
N ASN A 250 2.53 -4.67 -8.03
CA ASN A 250 3.20 -4.27 -9.25
C ASN A 250 2.16 -4.03 -10.35
N TYR A 251 1.83 -2.75 -10.57
CA TYR A 251 0.87 -2.31 -11.59
C TYR A 251 1.37 -2.39 -13.03
N PHE A 252 2.67 -2.63 -13.23
CA PHE A 252 3.21 -2.81 -14.58
C PHE A 252 2.98 -4.20 -15.13
N ASP A 253 2.97 -5.19 -14.24
CA ASP A 253 2.79 -6.61 -14.57
C ASP A 253 1.46 -7.16 -14.04
N TYR A 254 0.71 -6.37 -13.27
CA TYR A 254 -0.54 -6.74 -12.60
C TYR A 254 -0.35 -7.96 -11.69
N THR A 255 0.67 -7.88 -10.84
CA THR A 255 1.03 -8.95 -9.92
C THR A 255 1.14 -8.46 -8.49
N LEU A 256 0.82 -9.33 -7.53
CA LEU A 256 1.21 -9.14 -6.14
C LEU A 256 2.54 -9.84 -5.85
N GLY A 257 3.44 -9.16 -5.17
CA GLY A 257 4.70 -9.70 -4.67
C GLY A 257 4.65 -9.95 -3.16
N VAL A 258 5.13 -11.11 -2.73
CA VAL A 258 5.30 -11.45 -1.30
C VAL A 258 6.73 -11.91 -1.09
N SER A 259 7.40 -11.37 -0.07
CA SER A 259 8.79 -11.69 0.25
C SER A 259 8.88 -12.24 1.66
N PHE A 260 9.61 -13.34 1.83
CA PHE A 260 9.91 -13.95 3.11
C PHE A 260 11.42 -14.01 3.31
N ALA A 261 11.88 -13.76 4.53
CA ALA A 261 13.26 -13.97 4.91
C ALA A 261 13.31 -14.59 6.31
N ASP A 262 14.08 -15.66 6.47
CA ASP A 262 14.16 -16.40 7.75
C ASP A 262 15.17 -15.80 8.75
N GLY A 263 15.89 -14.75 8.33
CA GLY A 263 16.91 -14.11 9.14
C GLY A 263 18.26 -14.83 9.20
N SER A 264 18.41 -15.92 8.44
CA SER A 264 19.62 -16.72 8.31
C SER A 264 20.14 -16.72 6.87
N GLY A 265 19.90 -15.62 6.13
CA GLY A 265 20.35 -15.47 4.75
C GLY A 265 19.55 -16.26 3.72
N ASN A 266 18.43 -16.90 4.10
CA ASN A 266 17.51 -17.50 3.15
C ASN A 266 16.34 -16.55 2.89
N GLU A 267 16.08 -16.30 1.60
CA GLU A 267 15.05 -15.38 1.12
C GLU A 267 14.17 -16.11 0.10
N SER A 268 12.89 -15.73 0.04
CA SER A 268 11.96 -16.28 -0.93
C SER A 268 10.97 -15.23 -1.39
N ASP A 269 10.93 -14.99 -2.69
CA ASP A 269 9.97 -14.10 -3.33
C ASP A 269 8.92 -14.89 -4.11
N TYR A 270 7.67 -14.48 -3.96
CA TYR A 270 6.52 -15.10 -4.60
C TYR A 270 5.79 -14.02 -5.41
N SER A 271 5.34 -14.37 -6.61
CA SER A 271 4.51 -13.49 -7.43
C SER A 271 3.17 -14.15 -7.74
N TYR A 272 2.09 -13.39 -7.57
CA TYR A 272 0.72 -13.84 -7.78
C TYR A 272 0.01 -12.97 -8.81
N ILE A 273 -0.91 -13.56 -9.57
CA ILE A 273 -1.90 -12.82 -10.37
C ILE A 273 -3.28 -12.97 -9.74
N TYR A 274 -4.13 -11.97 -9.89
CA TYR A 274 -5.54 -12.09 -9.54
C TYR A 274 -6.35 -12.46 -10.78
N GLN A 275 -7.11 -13.55 -10.71
CA GLN A 275 -7.99 -14.00 -11.79
C GLN A 275 -9.20 -14.71 -11.20
N ASP A 276 -10.40 -14.48 -11.77
CA ASP A 276 -11.62 -15.21 -11.41
C ASP A 276 -11.94 -15.22 -9.89
N GLY A 277 -11.58 -14.14 -9.19
CA GLY A 277 -11.84 -14.01 -7.75
C GLY A 277 -10.72 -14.55 -6.83
N HIS A 278 -9.61 -15.04 -7.38
CA HIS A 278 -8.58 -15.76 -6.64
C HIS A 278 -7.16 -15.28 -6.98
N TYR A 279 -6.25 -15.39 -6.01
CA TYR A 279 -4.83 -15.17 -6.22
C TYR A 279 -4.14 -16.48 -6.63
N TYR A 280 -3.50 -16.47 -7.79
CA TYR A 280 -2.77 -17.62 -8.32
C TYR A 280 -1.28 -17.33 -8.35
N LEU A 281 -0.50 -18.21 -7.75
CA LEU A 281 0.95 -18.19 -7.82
C LEU A 281 1.42 -18.36 -9.26
N ILE A 282 2.32 -17.49 -9.72
CA ILE A 282 2.93 -17.53 -11.06
C ILE A 282 4.46 -17.64 -11.03
N LYS A 283 5.09 -17.27 -9.91
CA LYS A 283 6.55 -17.37 -9.75
C LYS A 283 6.93 -17.59 -8.29
N GLU A 284 7.93 -18.43 -8.06
CA GLU A 284 8.71 -18.54 -6.83
C GLU A 284 10.19 -18.30 -7.15
N ASP A 285 10.89 -17.60 -6.27
CA ASP A 285 12.31 -17.33 -6.34
C ASP A 285 12.90 -17.55 -4.95
N HIS A 286 13.62 -18.65 -4.76
CA HIS A 286 14.26 -19.00 -3.50
C HIS A 286 15.76 -18.74 -3.60
N GLN A 287 16.32 -18.06 -2.62
CA GLN A 287 17.75 -17.87 -2.46
C GLN A 287 18.17 -18.39 -1.08
N THR A 288 19.25 -19.17 -1.03
CA THR A 288 19.81 -19.68 0.22
C THR A 288 21.15 -19.04 0.54
N GLU A 289 21.52 -19.05 1.81
CA GLU A 289 22.82 -18.55 2.28
C GLU A 289 24.01 -19.31 1.65
N GLU A 290 23.79 -20.55 1.19
CA GLU A 290 24.77 -21.40 0.52
C GLU A 290 24.99 -21.03 -0.96
N GLY A 291 24.41 -19.93 -1.45
CA GLY A 291 24.55 -19.51 -2.85
C GLY A 291 23.71 -20.36 -3.82
N LYS A 292 22.69 -21.06 -3.33
CA LYS A 292 21.74 -21.78 -4.18
C LYS A 292 20.55 -20.90 -4.49
N SER A 293 20.21 -20.77 -5.77
CA SER A 293 19.01 -20.08 -6.23
C SER A 293 18.09 -21.05 -6.98
N THR A 294 16.80 -21.06 -6.66
CA THR A 294 15.78 -21.85 -7.37
C THR A 294 14.63 -20.96 -7.80
N ILE A 295 14.39 -20.90 -9.11
CA ILE A 295 13.26 -20.18 -9.70
C ILE A 295 12.26 -21.19 -10.27
N ILE A 296 11.00 -21.07 -9.88
CA ILE A 296 9.90 -21.91 -10.36
C ILE A 296 8.85 -21.00 -10.98
N ASN A 297 8.39 -21.31 -12.19
CA ASN A 297 7.32 -20.57 -12.86
C ASN A 297 6.08 -21.46 -12.99
N TYR A 298 4.92 -20.84 -12.87
CA TYR A 298 3.62 -21.49 -12.90
C TYR A 298 2.72 -20.84 -13.96
N GLU A 299 1.78 -21.61 -14.50
CA GLU A 299 0.67 -21.13 -15.33
C GLU A 299 -0.67 -21.49 -14.67
N VAL A 300 -1.68 -20.64 -14.83
CA VAL A 300 -3.04 -20.93 -14.35
C VAL A 300 -3.75 -21.85 -15.35
N LYS A 301 -4.02 -23.09 -14.94
CA LYS A 301 -4.73 -24.10 -15.76
C LYS A 301 -5.84 -24.75 -14.95
N GLY A 302 -7.08 -24.60 -15.40
CA GLY A 302 -8.25 -25.18 -14.73
C GLY A 302 -8.43 -24.67 -13.30
N GLY A 303 -8.19 -23.38 -13.05
CA GLY A 303 -8.33 -22.76 -11.74
C GLY A 303 -7.25 -23.17 -10.73
N LYS A 304 -6.05 -23.54 -11.19
CA LYS A 304 -4.90 -23.91 -10.36
C LYS A 304 -3.59 -23.41 -10.95
N SER A 305 -2.64 -23.06 -10.09
CA SER A 305 -1.25 -22.86 -10.49
C SER A 305 -0.59 -24.20 -10.80
N VAL A 306 -0.11 -24.36 -12.03
CA VAL A 306 0.58 -25.57 -12.50
C VAL A 306 2.01 -25.21 -12.86
N GLU A 307 2.99 -25.87 -12.23
CA GLU A 307 4.40 -25.67 -12.53
C GLU A 307 4.68 -25.94 -14.02
N VAL A 308 5.34 -24.99 -14.68
CA VAL A 308 5.73 -25.10 -16.10
C VAL A 308 7.23 -25.11 -16.31
N SER A 309 8.00 -24.60 -15.35
CA SER A 309 9.46 -24.66 -15.40
C SER A 309 10.06 -24.51 -14.01
N ARG A 310 11.22 -25.16 -13.81
CA ARG A 310 12.04 -25.02 -12.61
C ARG A 310 13.51 -24.93 -13.03
N LYS A 311 14.22 -23.96 -12.48
CA LYS A 311 15.65 -23.78 -12.69
C LYS A 311 16.34 -23.62 -11.35
N THR A 312 17.35 -24.45 -11.10
CA THR A 312 18.23 -24.34 -9.93
C THR A 312 19.63 -23.98 -10.39
N MET A 313 20.26 -23.04 -9.68
CA MET A 313 21.59 -22.51 -9.91
C MET A 313 22.38 -22.61 -8.60
N GLU A 314 23.65 -22.95 -8.70
CA GLU A 314 24.60 -22.96 -7.59
C GLU A 314 25.75 -22.02 -7.99
N PHE A 315 26.08 -21.09 -7.11
CA PHE A 315 27.11 -20.06 -7.31
C PHE A 315 28.37 -20.36 -6.52
#